data_AF-A0A1I6QD77-F1
#
_entry.id   AF-A0A1I6QD77-F1
#
_cell.length_a   1.000
_cell.length_b   1.000
_cell.length_c   1.000
_cell.angle_alpha   90.00
_cell.angle_beta   90.00
_cell.angle_gamma   90.00
#
_symmetry.space_group_name_H-M   'P 1'
#
loop_
_entity.id
_entity.type
_entity.pdbx_description
1 polymer ?
#
loop_
_entity_poly.entity_id
_entity_poly.type
_entity_poly.pdbx_seq_one_letter_code
_entity_poly.pdbx_strand_id
1 'polypeptide(L)'
;MHFVAVCSDSLGETADLVVRAALRQFESLNIQLRRYPQIRSEDEIRELMEEVHRKSGFVAYTLVQPELREAIKEESVRLGIRTVDIMGPMMQAFIDTFHDSPTQRPGVLHRLDEDYFRRVEAVEFAVKCDDGKDTSAIVKADMVLLGVSRTSKTPLSIFLAHKGYKVVNYPIVPEIKPPEPLNEPIKGQIIGLTMDAEHLLKIRSERLKVMGLPNGSKYASLARIVTELEYAYELFDRLGCPVIDVTDKAIEETAGIILGYL
;
A
#
# COMPACT_ATOMS: atom_id res chain seq x y z
N MET A 1 -8.84 27.41 -15.34
CA MET A 1 -8.56 26.30 -14.40
C MET A 1 -9.71 25.33 -14.55
N HIS A 2 -9.46 24.08 -14.92
CA HIS A 2 -10.51 23.08 -15.10
C HIS A 2 -10.95 22.54 -13.74
N PHE A 3 -12.22 22.14 -13.61
CA PHE A 3 -12.76 21.64 -12.35
C PHE A 3 -13.29 20.21 -12.51
N VAL A 4 -12.91 19.33 -11.58
CA VAL A 4 -13.44 17.98 -11.49
C VAL A 4 -13.96 17.75 -10.08
N ALA A 5 -15.25 17.47 -9.99
CA ALA A 5 -15.85 17.03 -8.75
C ALA A 5 -15.87 15.52 -8.66
N VAL A 6 -15.47 14.99 -7.51
CA VAL A 6 -15.53 13.56 -7.19
C VAL A 6 -16.60 13.36 -6.13
N CYS A 7 -17.69 12.69 -6.49
CA CYS A 7 -18.87 12.52 -5.64
C CYS A 7 -19.05 11.06 -5.21
N SER A 8 -19.43 10.83 -3.96
CA SER A 8 -19.78 9.48 -3.49
C SER A 8 -20.73 9.53 -2.30
N ASP A 9 -21.58 8.51 -2.19
CA ASP A 9 -22.38 8.20 -1.00
C ASP A 9 -21.58 7.52 0.13
N SER A 10 -20.25 7.38 -0.06
CA SER A 10 -19.28 6.93 0.93
C SER A 10 -18.09 7.91 0.96
N LEU A 11 -16.84 7.44 1.05
CA LEU A 11 -15.68 8.34 1.13
C LEU A 11 -15.25 8.92 -0.23
N GLY A 12 -15.58 8.26 -1.35
CA GLY A 12 -15.16 8.70 -2.69
C GLY A 12 -13.70 8.43 -3.04
N GLU A 13 -13.01 7.53 -2.33
CA GLU A 13 -11.62 7.17 -2.60
C GLU A 13 -11.45 6.47 -3.96
N THR A 14 -12.35 5.53 -4.27
CA THR A 14 -12.33 4.80 -5.55
C THR A 14 -12.42 5.76 -6.73
N ALA A 15 -13.38 6.69 -6.69
CA ALA A 15 -13.55 7.68 -7.74
C ALA A 15 -12.34 8.62 -7.87
N ASP A 16 -11.78 9.06 -6.74
CA ASP A 16 -10.57 9.90 -6.71
C ASP A 16 -9.36 9.20 -7.34
N LEU A 17 -9.15 7.91 -7.02
CA LEU A 17 -8.08 7.10 -7.60
C LEU A 17 -8.21 6.97 -9.12
N VAL A 18 -9.41 6.68 -9.61
CA VAL A 18 -9.68 6.56 -11.06
C VAL A 18 -9.44 7.89 -11.76
N VAL A 19 -9.92 9.01 -11.20
CA VAL A 19 -9.68 10.35 -11.77
C VAL A 19 -8.19 10.66 -11.78
N ARG A 20 -7.45 10.42 -10.69
CA ARG A 20 -6.00 10.65 -10.64
C ARG A 20 -5.23 9.79 -11.63
N ALA A 21 -5.63 8.53 -11.81
CA ALA A 21 -5.02 7.65 -12.81
C ALA A 21 -5.25 8.20 -14.23
N ALA A 22 -6.46 8.68 -14.54
CA ALA A 22 -6.75 9.32 -15.81
C ALA A 22 -5.97 10.63 -15.99
N LEU A 23 -5.87 11.47 -14.95
CA LEU A 23 -5.12 12.74 -14.99
C LEU A 23 -3.65 12.55 -15.37
N ARG A 24 -3.01 11.45 -14.95
CA ARG A 24 -1.62 11.14 -15.32
C ARG A 24 -1.41 10.96 -16.83
N GLN A 25 -2.48 10.73 -17.59
CA GLN A 25 -2.43 10.64 -19.05
C GLN A 25 -2.47 12.02 -19.75
N PHE A 26 -2.57 13.12 -18.98
CA PHE A 26 -2.62 14.48 -19.51
C PHE A 26 -1.50 15.33 -18.90
N GLU A 27 -0.52 15.71 -19.71
CA GLU A 27 0.72 16.38 -19.24
C GLU A 27 0.54 17.87 -18.88
N SER A 28 -0.52 18.54 -19.37
CA SER A 28 -0.62 20.01 -19.31
C SER A 28 -1.96 20.54 -18.77
N LEU A 29 -2.79 19.70 -18.17
CA LEU A 29 -4.08 20.14 -17.62
C LEU A 29 -3.94 20.62 -16.18
N ASN A 30 -4.17 21.91 -15.95
CA ASN A 30 -4.31 22.45 -14.60
C ASN A 30 -5.75 22.24 -14.10
N ILE A 31 -5.94 21.14 -13.35
CA ILE A 31 -7.23 20.68 -12.83
C ILE A 31 -7.32 20.89 -11.32
N GLN A 32 -8.38 21.59 -10.89
CA GLN A 32 -8.83 21.62 -9.51
C GLN A 32 -9.72 20.40 -9.26
N LEU A 33 -9.17 19.42 -8.54
CA LEU A 33 -9.91 18.24 -8.09
C LEU A 33 -10.51 18.50 -6.70
N ARG A 34 -11.81 18.29 -6.53
CA ARG A 34 -12.49 18.40 -5.22
C ARG A 34 -13.35 17.18 -4.96
N ARG A 35 -13.19 16.59 -3.77
CA ARG A 35 -14.00 15.46 -3.29
C ARG A 35 -15.20 15.95 -2.49
N TYR A 36 -16.32 15.27 -2.68
CA TYR A 36 -17.60 15.43 -2.03
C TYR A 36 -18.02 14.05 -1.47
N PRO A 37 -17.52 13.68 -0.29
CA PRO A 37 -17.87 12.43 0.36
C PRO A 37 -19.26 12.53 1.00
N GLN A 38 -19.84 11.36 1.28
CA GLN A 38 -21.07 11.19 2.06
C GLN A 38 -22.28 11.94 1.51
N ILE A 39 -22.44 12.01 0.19
CA ILE A 39 -23.68 12.52 -0.42
C ILE A 39 -24.83 11.57 -0.07
N ARG A 40 -25.85 12.10 0.61
CA ARG A 40 -27.02 11.36 1.14
C ARG A 40 -28.33 11.83 0.55
N SER A 41 -28.40 12.97 -0.13
CA SER A 41 -29.65 13.50 -0.66
C SER A 41 -29.54 14.04 -2.09
N GLU A 42 -30.69 14.16 -2.73
CA GLU A 42 -30.83 14.80 -4.05
C GLU A 42 -30.52 16.31 -3.98
N ASP A 43 -30.80 16.96 -2.87
CA ASP A 43 -30.49 18.38 -2.66
C ASP A 43 -28.97 18.62 -2.68
N GLU A 44 -28.19 17.75 -2.03
CA GLU A 44 -26.72 17.81 -2.07
C GLU A 44 -26.18 17.59 -3.49
N ILE A 45 -26.81 16.69 -4.27
CA ILE A 45 -26.47 16.50 -5.68
C ILE A 45 -26.76 17.78 -6.47
N ARG A 46 -27.90 18.43 -6.23
CA ARG A 46 -28.28 19.66 -6.93
C ARG A 46 -27.29 20.78 -6.63
N GLU A 47 -26.93 20.98 -5.36
CA GLU A 47 -25.93 21.98 -4.96
C GLU A 47 -24.55 21.72 -5.60
N LEU A 48 -24.13 20.45 -5.60
CA LEU A 48 -22.90 20.00 -6.25
C LEU A 48 -22.91 20.33 -7.76
N MET A 49 -23.98 19.96 -8.45
CA MET A 49 -24.11 20.13 -9.90
C MET A 49 -24.16 21.61 -10.28
N GLU A 50 -24.82 22.45 -9.48
CA GLU A 50 -24.80 23.91 -9.63
C GLU A 50 -23.39 24.50 -9.44
N GLU A 51 -22.59 24.00 -8.49
CA GLU A 51 -21.18 24.41 -8.35
C GLU A 51 -20.35 24.02 -9.57
N VAL A 52 -20.52 22.79 -10.05
CA VAL A 52 -19.80 22.26 -11.21
C VAL A 52 -20.17 23.04 -12.47
N HIS A 53 -21.44 23.41 -12.63
CA HIS A 53 -21.93 24.27 -13.72
C HIS A 53 -21.17 25.59 -13.76
N ARG A 54 -21.16 26.32 -12.62
CA ARG A 54 -20.49 27.62 -12.49
C ARG A 54 -18.99 27.55 -12.78
N LYS A 55 -18.36 26.42 -12.51
CA LYS A 55 -16.92 26.20 -12.72
C LYS A 55 -16.58 25.57 -14.07
N SER A 56 -17.57 25.31 -14.93
CA SER A 56 -17.38 24.65 -16.24
C SER A 56 -16.60 23.33 -16.11
N GLY A 57 -16.99 22.50 -15.14
CA GLY A 57 -16.35 21.22 -14.83
C GLY A 57 -17.16 19.99 -15.24
N PHE A 58 -16.70 18.82 -14.80
CA PHE A 58 -17.45 17.56 -14.89
C PHE A 58 -17.45 16.83 -13.54
N VAL A 59 -18.36 15.86 -13.39
CA VAL A 59 -18.47 15.05 -12.17
C VAL A 59 -18.09 13.60 -12.45
N ALA A 60 -17.18 13.05 -11.66
CA ALA A 60 -16.96 11.61 -11.55
C ALA A 60 -17.58 11.11 -10.25
N TYR A 61 -18.32 10.00 -10.28
CA TYR A 61 -19.04 9.55 -9.09
C TYR A 61 -19.08 8.04 -8.88
N THR A 62 -19.25 7.67 -7.62
CA THR A 62 -19.56 6.31 -7.15
C THR A 62 -20.74 6.39 -6.19
N LEU A 63 -21.95 6.21 -6.75
CA LEU A 63 -23.22 6.20 -6.04
C LEU A 63 -23.85 4.82 -6.24
N VAL A 64 -24.20 4.13 -5.15
CA VAL A 64 -24.84 2.80 -5.20
C VAL A 64 -26.36 2.90 -5.05
N GLN A 65 -26.85 3.95 -4.40
CA GLN A 65 -28.29 4.21 -4.25
C GLN A 65 -28.92 4.58 -5.60
N PRO A 66 -29.98 3.87 -6.05
CA PRO A 66 -30.66 4.18 -7.32
C PRO A 66 -31.16 5.62 -7.42
N GLU A 67 -31.71 6.17 -6.33
CA GLU A 67 -32.32 7.50 -6.29
C GLU A 67 -31.26 8.59 -6.56
N LEU A 68 -30.12 8.51 -5.88
CA LEU A 68 -28.99 9.43 -6.08
C LEU A 68 -28.39 9.30 -7.49
N ARG A 69 -28.32 8.08 -8.04
CA ARG A 69 -27.85 7.86 -9.41
C ARG A 69 -28.78 8.46 -10.44
N GLU A 70 -30.09 8.48 -10.19
CA GLU A 70 -31.04 9.08 -11.10
C GLU A 70 -31.01 10.60 -11.01
N ALA A 71 -31.01 11.15 -9.78
CA ALA A 71 -30.89 12.59 -9.55
C ALA A 71 -29.66 13.21 -10.24
N ILE A 72 -28.49 12.57 -10.16
CA ILE A 72 -27.28 13.11 -10.83
C ILE A 72 -27.37 13.04 -12.37
N LYS A 73 -28.09 12.07 -12.94
CA LYS A 73 -28.34 12.01 -14.39
C LYS A 73 -29.33 13.08 -14.84
N GLU A 74 -30.40 13.30 -14.08
CA GLU A 74 -31.38 14.34 -14.36
C GLU A 74 -30.72 15.72 -14.34
N GLU A 75 -29.91 16.01 -13.31
CA GLU A 75 -29.16 17.26 -13.20
C GLU A 75 -28.08 17.41 -14.29
N SER A 76 -27.45 16.30 -14.70
CA SER A 76 -26.49 16.24 -15.81
C SER A 76 -27.13 16.72 -17.11
N VAL A 77 -28.33 16.23 -17.42
CA VAL A 77 -29.12 16.66 -18.58
C VAL A 77 -29.58 18.10 -18.42
N ARG A 78 -30.12 18.48 -17.26
CA ARG A 78 -30.65 19.83 -16.98
C ARG A 78 -29.62 20.94 -17.17
N LEU A 79 -28.39 20.71 -16.69
CA LEU A 79 -27.32 21.71 -16.70
C LEU A 79 -26.30 21.53 -17.83
N GLY A 80 -26.45 20.48 -18.65
CA GLY A 80 -25.51 20.14 -19.72
C GLY A 80 -24.10 19.78 -19.21
N ILE A 81 -24.00 19.22 -18.00
CA ILE A 81 -22.73 18.87 -17.37
C ILE A 81 -22.38 17.42 -17.70
N ARG A 82 -21.12 17.14 -18.07
CA ARG A 82 -20.68 15.75 -18.20
C ARG A 82 -20.59 15.09 -16.83
N THR A 83 -21.19 13.90 -16.71
CA THR A 83 -21.03 13.04 -15.54
C THR A 83 -20.47 11.68 -15.94
N VAL A 84 -19.68 11.05 -15.07
CA VAL A 84 -19.03 9.74 -15.28
C VAL A 84 -19.35 8.84 -14.10
N ASP A 85 -20.17 7.81 -14.34
CA ASP A 85 -20.45 6.74 -13.38
C ASP A 85 -19.32 5.70 -13.39
N ILE A 86 -18.57 5.62 -12.31
CA ILE A 86 -17.43 4.69 -12.19
C ILE A 86 -17.90 3.31 -11.73
N MET A 87 -18.94 3.24 -10.89
CA MET A 87 -19.37 2.00 -10.24
C MET A 87 -20.54 1.33 -10.97
N GLY A 88 -21.44 2.11 -11.57
CA GLY A 88 -22.65 1.62 -12.25
C GLY A 88 -22.38 0.51 -13.28
N PRO A 89 -21.47 0.70 -14.25
CA PRO A 89 -21.16 -0.34 -15.24
C PRO A 89 -20.62 -1.62 -14.62
N MET A 90 -19.79 -1.52 -13.58
CA MET A 90 -19.26 -2.68 -12.86
C MET A 90 -20.38 -3.44 -12.15
N MET A 91 -21.28 -2.74 -11.44
CA MET A 91 -22.43 -3.38 -10.80
C MET A 91 -23.32 -4.09 -11.82
N GLN A 92 -23.57 -3.46 -12.97
CA GLN A 92 -24.38 -4.06 -14.03
C GLN A 92 -23.74 -5.34 -14.58
N ALA A 93 -22.42 -5.36 -14.78
CA ALA A 93 -21.71 -6.57 -15.20
C ALA A 93 -21.87 -7.74 -14.20
N PHE A 94 -21.87 -7.48 -12.89
CA PHE A 94 -22.13 -8.51 -11.89
C PHE A 94 -23.57 -9.03 -11.95
N ILE A 95 -24.56 -8.15 -12.10
CA ILE A 95 -25.98 -8.53 -12.24
C ILE A 95 -26.17 -9.41 -13.48
N ASP A 96 -25.64 -8.97 -14.62
CA ASP A 96 -25.86 -9.64 -15.90
C ASP A 96 -25.14 -10.99 -15.96
N THR A 97 -23.95 -11.09 -15.35
CA THR A 97 -23.09 -12.29 -15.41
C THR A 97 -23.43 -13.32 -14.34
N PHE A 98 -23.70 -12.87 -13.11
CA PHE A 98 -23.89 -13.76 -11.95
C PHE A 98 -25.34 -13.84 -11.48
N HIS A 99 -26.25 -13.07 -12.09
CA HIS A 99 -27.67 -12.99 -11.72
C HIS A 99 -27.90 -12.64 -10.24
N ASP A 100 -26.95 -11.92 -9.65
CA ASP A 100 -27.01 -11.47 -8.26
C ASP A 100 -27.46 -10.00 -8.18
N SER A 101 -28.07 -9.63 -7.06
CA SER A 101 -28.58 -8.26 -6.85
C SER A 101 -27.67 -7.48 -5.92
N PRO A 102 -27.30 -6.23 -6.27
CA PRO A 102 -26.48 -5.41 -5.39
C PRO A 102 -27.21 -5.13 -4.07
N THR A 103 -26.48 -5.19 -2.96
CA THR A 103 -27.06 -4.87 -1.65
C THR A 103 -27.45 -3.40 -1.48
N GLN A 104 -27.01 -2.52 -2.41
CA GLN A 104 -27.27 -1.07 -2.43
C GLN A 104 -26.89 -0.32 -1.14
N ARG A 105 -26.05 -0.94 -0.30
CA ARG A 105 -25.57 -0.33 0.95
C ARG A 105 -24.30 0.46 0.67
N PRO A 106 -24.29 1.79 0.85
CA PRO A 106 -23.05 2.56 0.76
C PRO A 106 -22.10 2.19 1.90
N GLY A 107 -20.78 2.26 1.65
CA GLY A 107 -19.77 2.08 2.69
C GLY A 107 -19.58 0.65 3.21
N VAL A 108 -20.01 -0.39 2.47
CA VAL A 108 -19.77 -1.80 2.84
C VAL A 108 -18.28 -2.12 3.00
N LEU A 109 -17.40 -1.39 2.31
CA LEU A 109 -15.94 -1.53 2.40
C LEU A 109 -15.35 -1.17 3.79
N HIS A 110 -16.11 -0.51 4.67
CA HIS A 110 -15.62 -0.01 5.97
C HIS A 110 -16.39 -0.58 7.18
N ARG A 111 -17.09 -1.71 7.02
CA ARG A 111 -17.46 -2.45 8.23
C ARG A 111 -16.16 -2.88 8.92
N LEU A 112 -16.10 -2.66 10.23
CA LEU A 112 -15.08 -3.24 11.10
C LEU A 112 -15.23 -4.76 11.05
N ASP A 113 -14.71 -5.36 9.98
CA ASP A 113 -14.76 -6.78 9.68
C ASP A 113 -13.50 -7.48 10.21
N GLU A 114 -13.48 -8.80 10.12
CA GLU A 114 -12.33 -9.60 10.53
C GLU A 114 -11.04 -9.15 9.82
N ASP A 115 -11.15 -8.65 8.59
CA ASP A 115 -10.03 -8.12 7.82
C ASP A 115 -9.44 -6.86 8.43
N TYR A 116 -10.27 -5.93 8.92
CA TYR A 116 -9.79 -4.76 9.66
C TYR A 116 -9.03 -5.18 10.92
N PHE A 117 -9.62 -6.04 11.76
CA PHE A 117 -8.98 -6.49 13.00
C PHE A 117 -7.69 -7.27 12.73
N ARG A 118 -7.66 -8.10 11.69
CA ARG A 118 -6.46 -8.80 11.22
C ARG A 118 -5.35 -7.83 10.82
N ARG A 119 -5.67 -6.75 10.10
CA ARG A 119 -4.68 -5.71 9.73
C ARG A 119 -4.16 -4.95 10.94
N VAL A 120 -5.02 -4.60 11.89
CA VAL A 120 -4.60 -3.93 13.13
C VAL A 120 -3.64 -4.83 13.91
N GLU A 121 -4.00 -6.10 14.12
CA GLU A 121 -3.15 -7.06 14.82
C GLU A 121 -1.80 -7.26 14.09
N ALA A 122 -1.83 -7.36 12.76
CA ALA A 122 -0.62 -7.48 11.95
C ALA A 122 0.31 -6.27 12.09
N VAL A 123 -0.24 -5.05 12.07
CA VAL A 123 0.54 -3.80 12.24
C VAL A 123 1.13 -3.71 13.64
N GLU A 124 0.34 -3.97 14.68
CA GLU A 124 0.84 -3.99 16.07
C GLU A 124 1.97 -5.01 16.25
N PHE A 125 1.81 -6.20 15.66
CA PHE A 125 2.81 -7.24 15.68
C PHE A 125 4.10 -6.80 14.96
N ALA A 126 4.00 -6.25 13.75
CA ALA A 126 5.16 -5.81 12.97
C ALA A 126 5.92 -4.66 13.64
N VAL A 127 5.22 -3.69 14.24
CA VAL A 127 5.84 -2.60 15.02
C VAL A 127 6.59 -3.14 16.23
N LYS A 128 6.01 -4.11 16.96
CA LYS A 128 6.65 -4.74 18.11
C LYS A 128 7.90 -5.55 17.73
N CYS A 129 7.92 -6.11 16.51
CA CYS A 129 8.97 -7.02 16.05
C CYS A 129 9.98 -6.39 15.07
N ASP A 130 9.98 -5.06 14.92
CA ASP A 130 10.82 -4.36 13.93
C ASP A 130 12.33 -4.44 14.25
N ASP A 131 12.70 -4.50 15.53
CA ASP A 131 14.09 -4.49 15.97
C ASP A 131 14.72 -5.89 16.13
N GLY A 132 13.95 -6.96 15.86
CA GLY A 132 14.40 -8.35 15.90
C GLY A 132 14.79 -8.87 17.29
N LYS A 133 14.45 -8.17 18.38
CA LYS A 133 14.82 -8.59 19.74
C LYS A 133 14.01 -9.77 20.26
N ASP A 134 12.71 -9.83 19.93
CA ASP A 134 11.83 -10.92 20.36
C ASP A 134 11.88 -12.08 19.35
N THR A 135 12.85 -12.97 19.53
CA THR A 135 13.02 -14.15 18.67
C THR A 135 11.89 -15.17 18.84
N SER A 136 11.10 -15.10 19.91
CA SER A 136 9.93 -15.95 20.10
C SER A 136 8.79 -15.60 19.14
N ALA A 137 8.78 -14.38 18.60
CA ALA A 137 7.80 -13.92 17.63
C ALA A 137 7.94 -14.61 16.27
N ILE A 138 9.13 -15.13 15.93
CA ILE A 138 9.44 -15.82 14.66
C ILE A 138 8.45 -16.96 14.41
N VAL A 139 8.11 -17.73 15.45
CA VAL A 139 7.20 -18.89 15.36
C VAL A 139 5.74 -18.49 15.08
N LYS A 140 5.38 -17.24 15.40
CA LYS A 140 4.03 -16.69 15.24
C LYS A 140 3.86 -15.84 13.98
N ALA A 141 4.95 -15.65 13.23
CA ALA A 141 4.98 -14.78 12.06
C ALA A 141 4.40 -15.50 10.84
N ASP A 142 3.63 -14.76 10.04
CA ASP A 142 3.29 -15.17 8.68
C ASP A 142 4.51 -15.01 7.76
N MET A 143 5.44 -14.13 8.13
CA MET A 143 6.64 -13.87 7.35
C MET A 143 7.80 -13.36 8.20
N VAL A 144 9.02 -13.78 7.85
CA VAL A 144 10.25 -13.30 8.49
C VAL A 144 11.14 -12.68 7.42
N LEU A 145 11.40 -11.39 7.53
CA LEU A 145 12.31 -10.65 6.65
C LEU A 145 13.72 -10.64 7.24
N LEU A 146 14.64 -11.32 6.57
CA LEU A 146 16.05 -11.37 6.90
C LEU A 146 16.83 -10.38 6.04
N GLY A 147 17.87 -9.75 6.58
CA GLY A 147 18.80 -9.00 5.73
C GLY A 147 19.70 -8.05 6.51
N VAL A 148 20.72 -7.53 5.84
CA VAL A 148 21.67 -6.58 6.44
C VAL A 148 21.03 -5.22 6.71
N SER A 149 21.69 -4.36 7.50
CA SER A 149 21.17 -3.02 7.74
C SER A 149 20.98 -2.25 6.43
N ARG A 150 19.83 -1.58 6.27
CA ARG A 150 19.42 -0.78 5.10
C ARG A 150 18.85 -1.51 3.88
N THR A 151 18.45 -2.78 4.01
CA THR A 151 17.68 -3.51 2.99
C THR A 151 16.15 -3.28 3.07
N SER A 152 15.70 -2.08 3.47
CA SER A 152 14.27 -1.70 3.49
C SER A 152 13.29 -2.56 4.32
N LYS A 153 13.78 -3.41 5.24
CA LYS A 153 12.95 -4.27 6.11
C LYS A 153 11.79 -3.54 6.82
N THR A 154 12.08 -2.47 7.57
CA THR A 154 11.07 -1.72 8.35
C THR A 154 9.93 -1.16 7.50
N PRO A 155 10.15 -0.37 6.45
CA PRO A 155 9.04 0.12 5.62
C PRO A 155 8.29 -1.03 4.92
N LEU A 156 9.00 -2.09 4.53
CA LEU A 156 8.40 -3.25 3.86
C LEU A 156 7.51 -4.09 4.80
N SER A 157 7.95 -4.34 6.03
CA SER A 157 7.18 -5.09 7.02
C SER A 157 5.89 -4.37 7.39
N ILE A 158 5.95 -3.05 7.56
CA ILE A 158 4.76 -2.22 7.83
C ILE A 158 3.80 -2.23 6.63
N PHE A 159 4.32 -2.14 5.40
CA PHE A 159 3.49 -2.24 4.20
C PHE A 159 2.76 -3.59 4.09
N LEU A 160 3.47 -4.69 4.33
CA LEU A 160 2.91 -6.04 4.35
C LEU A 160 1.91 -6.22 5.52
N ALA A 161 2.18 -5.61 6.67
CA ALA A 161 1.25 -5.62 7.80
C ALA A 161 -0.07 -4.89 7.49
N HIS A 162 -0.03 -3.80 6.71
CA HIS A 162 -1.25 -3.17 6.17
C HIS A 162 -2.05 -4.07 5.22
N LYS A 163 -1.43 -5.12 4.68
CA LYS A 163 -2.11 -6.19 3.90
C LYS A 163 -2.62 -7.32 4.79
N GLY A 164 -2.33 -7.31 6.08
CA GLY A 164 -2.84 -8.27 7.07
C GLY A 164 -1.84 -9.36 7.49
N TYR A 165 -0.55 -9.22 7.17
CA TYR A 165 0.48 -10.22 7.50
C TYR A 165 1.30 -9.85 8.75
N LYS A 166 1.46 -10.79 9.68
CA LYS A 166 2.35 -10.66 10.84
C LYS A 166 3.80 -10.86 10.40
N VAL A 167 4.53 -9.74 10.26
CA VAL A 167 5.91 -9.75 9.76
C VAL A 167 6.90 -9.53 10.90
N VAL A 168 7.96 -10.35 10.97
CA VAL A 168 9.12 -10.14 11.84
C VAL A 168 10.30 -9.66 11.01
N ASN A 169 10.98 -8.61 11.47
CA ASN A 169 12.25 -8.19 10.90
C ASN A 169 13.39 -8.76 11.73
N TYR A 170 14.26 -9.56 11.10
CA TYR A 170 15.46 -10.07 11.76
C TYR A 170 16.72 -9.49 11.09
N PRO A 171 17.52 -8.69 11.82
CA PRO A 171 18.75 -8.13 11.27
C PRO A 171 19.84 -9.20 11.19
N ILE A 172 20.49 -9.29 10.03
CA ILE A 172 21.69 -10.13 9.88
C ILE A 172 22.93 -9.31 10.24
N VAL A 173 23.69 -9.83 11.19
CA VAL A 173 24.95 -9.25 11.68
C VAL A 173 25.95 -10.41 11.90
N PRO A 174 27.12 -10.41 11.25
CA PRO A 174 28.09 -11.53 11.33
C PRO A 174 28.49 -11.92 12.76
N GLU A 175 28.52 -10.96 13.68
CA GLU A 175 28.89 -11.18 15.09
C GLU A 175 27.81 -11.89 15.92
N ILE A 176 26.58 -12.00 15.41
CA ILE A 176 25.45 -12.54 16.14
C ILE A 176 25.01 -13.84 15.50
N LYS A 177 25.06 -14.94 16.28
CA LYS A 177 24.55 -16.23 15.83
C LYS A 177 23.03 -16.14 15.60
N PRO A 178 22.51 -16.63 14.46
CA PRO A 178 21.08 -16.69 14.20
C PRO A 178 20.36 -17.55 15.26
N PRO A 179 19.19 -17.13 15.75
CA PRO A 179 18.47 -17.83 16.81
C PRO A 179 17.91 -19.16 16.29
N GLU A 180 17.75 -20.11 17.21
CA GLU A 180 17.26 -21.47 16.89
C GLU A 180 15.94 -21.50 16.12
N PRO A 181 14.92 -20.67 16.43
CA PRO A 181 13.65 -20.66 15.70
C PRO A 181 13.75 -20.40 14.19
N LEU A 182 14.85 -19.84 13.68
CA LEU A 182 15.04 -19.71 12.22
C LEU A 182 15.32 -21.05 11.54
N ASN A 183 15.82 -22.05 12.26
CA ASN A 183 16.12 -23.38 11.71
C ASN A 183 14.96 -24.36 11.92
N GLU A 184 13.88 -23.94 12.57
CA GLU A 184 12.68 -24.73 12.77
C GLU A 184 11.67 -24.50 11.64
N PRO A 185 10.81 -25.47 11.31
CA PRO A 185 9.70 -25.24 10.39
C PRO A 185 8.75 -24.17 10.97
N ILE A 186 8.78 -22.98 10.40
CA ILE A 186 7.79 -21.93 10.71
C ILE A 186 6.55 -22.12 9.85
N LYS A 187 5.39 -21.66 10.34
CA LYS A 187 4.15 -21.66 9.52
C LYS A 187 4.22 -20.65 8.36
N GLY A 188 4.97 -19.58 8.55
CA GLY A 188 5.15 -18.51 7.58
C GLY A 188 6.27 -18.76 6.57
N GLN A 189 6.59 -17.75 5.77
CA GLN A 189 7.72 -17.77 4.84
C GLN A 189 8.91 -16.96 5.38
N ILE A 190 10.12 -17.51 5.28
CA ILE A 190 11.36 -16.77 5.51
C ILE A 190 11.77 -16.16 4.18
N ILE A 191 12.10 -14.88 4.14
CA ILE A 191 12.55 -14.16 2.94
C ILE A 191 13.85 -13.43 3.23
N GLY A 192 14.89 -13.69 2.43
CA GLY A 192 16.12 -12.94 2.42
C GLY A 192 15.99 -11.66 1.59
N LEU A 193 16.41 -10.52 2.15
CA LEU A 193 16.50 -9.26 1.44
C LEU A 193 17.96 -8.87 1.30
N THR A 194 18.37 -8.62 0.06
CA THR A 194 19.72 -8.20 -0.32
C THR A 194 19.67 -6.87 -1.07
N MET A 195 20.81 -6.20 -1.20
CA MET A 195 20.96 -4.97 -1.95
C MET A 195 22.40 -4.87 -2.43
N ASP A 196 22.60 -4.21 -3.57
CA ASP A 196 23.92 -3.88 -4.09
C ASP A 196 24.79 -3.15 -3.04
N ALA A 197 26.07 -3.51 -3.01
CA ALA A 197 27.00 -3.05 -1.98
C ALA A 197 27.30 -1.54 -2.11
N GLU A 198 27.38 -1.00 -3.32
CA GLU A 198 27.59 0.43 -3.55
C GLU A 198 26.35 1.24 -3.15
N HIS A 199 25.16 0.72 -3.45
CA HIS A 199 23.91 1.31 -2.99
C HIS A 199 23.79 1.32 -1.45
N LEU A 200 24.11 0.20 -0.80
CA LEU A 200 24.16 0.15 0.67
C LEU A 200 25.16 1.15 1.24
N LEU A 201 26.34 1.30 0.63
CA LEU A 201 27.34 2.26 1.04
C LEU A 201 26.80 3.69 0.97
N LYS A 202 26.15 4.04 -0.14
CA LYS A 202 25.51 5.34 -0.34
C LYS A 202 24.46 5.63 0.72
N ILE A 203 23.52 4.70 0.95
CA ILE A 203 22.44 4.87 1.94
C ILE A 203 22.99 4.97 3.38
N ARG A 204 23.99 4.14 3.72
CA ARG A 204 24.62 4.18 5.05
C ARG A 204 25.41 5.46 5.28
N SER A 205 26.10 5.95 4.25
CA SER A 205 26.84 7.21 4.31
C SER A 205 25.89 8.40 4.53
N GLU A 206 24.77 8.46 3.79
CA GLU A 206 23.75 9.49 4.00
C GLU A 206 23.11 9.40 5.39
N ARG A 207 22.84 8.19 5.91
CA ARG A 207 22.36 8.02 7.30
C ARG A 207 23.33 8.66 8.30
N LEU A 208 24.62 8.39 8.18
CA LEU A 208 25.62 8.90 9.12
C LEU A 208 25.69 10.43 9.08
N LYS A 209 25.63 11.02 7.88
CA LYS A 209 25.58 12.48 7.71
C LYS A 209 24.36 13.09 8.41
N VAL A 210 23.17 12.52 8.21
CA VAL A 210 21.93 12.97 8.87
C VAL A 210 22.01 12.86 10.39
N MET A 211 22.73 11.87 10.91
CA MET A 211 22.95 11.67 12.35
C MET A 211 24.10 12.53 12.92
N GLY A 212 24.75 13.37 12.11
CA GLY A 212 25.90 14.18 12.54
C GLY A 212 27.14 13.35 12.91
N LEU A 213 27.23 12.10 12.45
CA LEU A 213 28.33 11.20 12.73
C LEU A 213 29.43 11.32 11.65
N PRO A 214 30.72 11.14 12.01
CA PRO A 214 31.82 11.35 11.08
C PRO A 214 31.83 10.35 9.91
N ASN A 215 32.26 10.86 8.75
CA ASN A 215 32.55 10.04 7.56
C ASN A 215 33.72 9.09 7.87
N GLY A 216 33.58 7.81 7.51
CA GLY A 216 34.63 6.79 7.73
C GLY A 216 34.37 5.80 8.88
N SER A 217 33.15 5.73 9.41
CA SER A 217 32.80 4.65 10.35
C SER A 217 32.90 3.27 9.66
N LYS A 218 33.32 2.24 10.41
CA LYS A 218 33.34 0.85 9.91
C LYS A 218 31.99 0.40 9.34
N TYR A 219 30.88 0.93 9.86
CA TYR A 219 29.50 0.65 9.43
C TYR A 219 29.22 1.03 7.98
N ALA A 220 29.85 2.11 7.47
CA ALA A 220 29.73 2.58 6.10
C ALA A 220 31.07 2.42 5.35
N SER A 221 31.69 1.24 5.47
CA SER A 221 32.84 0.85 4.66
C SER A 221 32.44 -0.28 3.71
N LEU A 222 32.93 -0.24 2.47
CA LEU A 222 32.59 -1.24 1.47
C LEU A 222 33.02 -2.65 1.92
N ALA A 223 34.23 -2.77 2.49
CA ALA A 223 34.73 -4.05 3.03
C ALA A 223 33.79 -4.65 4.08
N ARG A 224 33.28 -3.83 5.01
CA ARG A 224 32.31 -4.29 6.01
C ARG A 224 31.00 -4.75 5.37
N ILE A 225 30.49 -3.98 4.41
CA ILE A 225 29.22 -4.30 3.73
C ILE A 225 29.35 -5.62 2.98
N VAL A 226 30.45 -5.85 2.27
CA VAL A 226 30.71 -7.12 1.58
C VAL A 226 30.72 -8.29 2.55
N THR A 227 31.44 -8.19 3.68
CA THR A 227 31.44 -9.25 4.71
C THR A 227 30.05 -9.52 5.29
N GLU A 228 29.24 -8.48 5.49
CA GLU A 228 27.85 -8.64 5.97
C GLU A 228 26.96 -9.33 4.93
N LEU A 229 27.13 -9.00 3.64
CA LEU A 229 26.38 -9.59 2.54
C LEU A 229 26.77 -11.06 2.32
N GLU A 230 28.06 -11.39 2.33
CA GLU A 230 28.55 -12.77 2.23
C GLU A 230 27.95 -13.65 3.33
N TYR A 231 28.02 -13.19 4.58
CA TYR A 231 27.41 -13.87 5.72
C TYR A 231 25.89 -14.02 5.56
N ALA A 232 25.21 -13.00 5.00
CA ALA A 232 23.78 -13.07 4.74
C ALA A 232 23.45 -14.14 3.68
N TYR A 233 24.21 -14.21 2.58
CA TYR A 233 24.00 -15.23 1.55
C TYR A 233 24.24 -16.65 2.06
N GLU A 234 25.27 -16.88 2.88
CA GLU A 234 25.49 -18.16 3.54
C GLU A 234 24.30 -18.57 4.43
N LEU A 235 23.72 -17.60 5.14
CA LEU A 235 22.54 -17.84 5.96
C LEU A 235 21.31 -18.15 5.09
N PHE A 236 21.11 -17.41 4.00
CA PHE A 236 19.98 -17.65 3.09
C PHE A 236 20.04 -19.04 2.47
N ASP A 237 21.22 -19.46 1.99
CA ASP A 237 21.45 -20.78 1.42
C ASP A 237 21.17 -21.89 2.43
N ARG A 238 21.68 -21.74 3.66
CA ARG A 238 21.43 -22.69 4.75
C ARG A 238 19.95 -22.82 5.10
N LEU A 239 19.20 -21.72 5.03
CA LEU A 239 17.76 -21.71 5.31
C LEU A 239 16.91 -22.11 4.10
N GLY A 240 17.49 -22.20 2.90
CA GLY A 240 16.78 -22.48 1.66
C GLY A 240 15.69 -21.45 1.32
N CYS A 241 15.86 -20.20 1.76
CA CYS A 241 14.81 -19.19 1.61
C CYS A 241 14.93 -18.40 0.29
N PRO A 242 13.81 -17.92 -0.28
CA PRO A 242 13.84 -16.99 -1.41
C PRO A 242 14.63 -15.72 -1.05
N VAL A 243 15.47 -15.26 -1.98
CA VAL A 243 16.26 -14.03 -1.84
C VAL A 243 15.78 -13.00 -2.85
N ILE A 244 15.47 -11.80 -2.36
CA ILE A 244 14.97 -10.68 -3.17
C ILE A 244 15.97 -9.53 -3.08
N ASP A 245 16.47 -9.13 -4.25
CA ASP A 245 17.25 -7.91 -4.39
C ASP A 245 16.33 -6.70 -4.43
N VAL A 246 16.47 -5.82 -3.44
CA VAL A 246 15.67 -4.60 -3.29
C VAL A 246 16.34 -3.36 -3.88
N THR A 247 17.44 -3.52 -4.60
CA THR A 247 18.16 -2.43 -5.27
C THR A 247 17.22 -1.72 -6.25
N ASP A 248 17.08 -0.40 -6.08
CA ASP A 248 16.22 0.48 -6.90
C ASP A 248 14.74 0.06 -7.00
N LYS A 249 14.27 -0.84 -6.13
CA LYS A 249 12.86 -1.28 -6.11
C LYS A 249 12.02 -0.45 -5.16
N ALA A 250 10.78 -0.19 -5.58
CA ALA A 250 9.76 0.36 -4.68
C ALA A 250 9.35 -0.68 -3.63
N ILE A 251 8.81 -0.21 -2.50
CA ILE A 251 8.30 -1.07 -1.43
C ILE A 251 7.13 -1.92 -1.94
N GLU A 252 6.24 -1.32 -2.73
CA GLU A 252 5.08 -1.96 -3.34
C GLU A 252 5.47 -3.08 -4.31
N GLU A 253 6.51 -2.85 -5.12
CA GLU A 253 7.03 -3.83 -6.07
C GLU A 253 7.64 -5.02 -5.31
N THR A 254 8.49 -4.75 -4.32
CA THR A 254 9.12 -5.77 -3.48
C THR A 254 8.07 -6.60 -2.73
N ALA A 255 7.07 -5.93 -2.15
CA ALA A 255 5.95 -6.60 -1.50
C ALA A 255 5.17 -7.49 -2.47
N GLY A 256 4.93 -7.04 -3.71
CA GLY A 256 4.30 -7.85 -4.75
C GLY A 256 5.05 -9.14 -5.05
N ILE A 257 6.39 -9.08 -5.15
CA ILE A 257 7.24 -10.26 -5.36
C ILE A 257 7.13 -11.22 -4.16
N ILE A 258 7.25 -10.69 -2.95
CA ILE A 258 7.15 -11.47 -1.70
C ILE A 258 5.83 -12.23 -1.62
N LEU A 259 4.71 -11.55 -1.90
CA LEU A 259 3.38 -12.14 -1.83
C LEU A 259 3.18 -13.26 -2.87
N GLY A 260 3.99 -13.30 -3.93
CA GLY A 260 3.98 -14.41 -4.90
C GLY A 260 4.60 -15.71 -4.39
N TYR A 261 5.30 -15.69 -3.25
CA TYR A 261 5.85 -16.89 -2.59
C TYR A 261 4.93 -17.47 -1.50
N LEU A 262 3.82 -16.80 -1.19
CA LEU A 262 2.78 -17.28 -0.27
C LEU A 262 1.71 -18.07 -1.01
#